data_AF-A0A932LVW5-F1
#
_entry.id   AF-A0A932LVW5-F1
#
_cell.length_a   1.000
_cell.length_b   1.000
_cell.length_c   1.000
_cell.angle_alpha   90.00
_cell.angle_beta   90.00
_cell.angle_gamma   90.00
#
_symmetry.space_group_name_H-M   'P 1'
#
loop_
_entity.id
_entity.type
_entity.pdbx_description
1 polymer ?
#
loop_
_entity_poly.entity_id
_entity_poly.type
_entity_poly.pdbx_seq_one_letter_code
_entity_poly.pdbx_strand_id
1 'polypeptide(L)'
;MVRVGLVALLLLALCAGSNAVESGELPMTIVRAEQVVRDRVVAWVNDTPIYQQDPWFEVAVRAGDKILEGEYQPSSPWETLPVFWKAGVEVEGRVHGHSLFLKRPNGVEIRFVILKRTAVSASKH
;
A
#
# COMPACT_ATOMS: atom_id res chain seq x y z
N MET A 1 -16.21 20.90 50.54
CA MET A 1 -15.08 20.81 49.58
C MET A 1 -14.94 19.44 48.90
N VAL A 2 -16.01 18.63 48.78
CA VAL A 2 -15.92 17.26 48.19
C VAL A 2 -16.65 17.14 46.83
N ARG A 3 -17.57 18.06 46.52
CA ARG A 3 -18.41 17.99 45.30
C ARG A 3 -17.71 18.44 44.02
N VAL A 4 -16.67 19.27 44.11
CA VAL A 4 -15.94 19.77 42.92
C VAL A 4 -14.96 18.71 42.40
N GLY A 5 -14.36 17.91 43.29
CA GLY A 5 -13.42 16.85 42.91
C GLY A 5 -14.09 15.70 42.14
N LEU A 6 -15.35 15.38 42.45
CA LEU A 6 -16.07 14.29 41.81
C LEU A 6 -16.41 14.60 40.34
N VAL A 7 -16.73 15.86 40.04
CA VAL A 7 -17.07 16.32 38.67
C VAL A 7 -15.83 16.34 37.78
N ALA A 8 -14.68 16.75 38.33
CA ALA A 8 -13.41 16.71 37.61
C ALA A 8 -12.98 15.27 37.27
N LEU A 9 -13.22 14.31 38.17
CA LEU A 9 -12.92 12.90 37.95
C LEU A 9 -13.84 12.26 36.89
N LEU A 10 -15.12 12.66 36.86
CA LEU A 10 -16.08 12.21 35.85
C LEU A 10 -15.72 12.73 34.45
N LEU A 11 -15.24 13.97 34.34
CA LEU A 11 -14.83 14.56 33.06
C LEU A 11 -13.55 13.90 32.49
N LEU A 12 -12.60 13.48 33.34
CA LEU A 12 -11.43 12.75 32.86
C LEU A 12 -11.75 11.32 32.36
N ALA A 13 -12.78 10.67 32.92
CA ALA A 13 -13.20 9.34 32.47
C ALA A 13 -13.85 9.34 31.08
N LEU A 14 -14.41 10.47 30.63
CA LEU A 14 -14.97 10.58 29.27
C LEU A 14 -13.93 10.79 28.16
N CYS A 15 -12.69 11.14 28.51
CA CYS A 15 -11.61 11.35 27.52
C CYS A 15 -10.80 10.08 27.19
N ALA A 16 -11.10 8.93 27.77
CA ALA A 16 -10.39 7.67 27.50
C ALA A 16 -10.74 7.02 26.15
N GLY A 17 -11.55 7.68 25.32
CA GLY A 17 -12.02 7.19 24.02
C GLY A 17 -11.27 7.74 22.82
N SER A 18 -9.99 8.11 22.94
CA SER A 18 -9.14 8.32 21.76
C SER A 18 -8.83 6.96 21.15
N ASN A 19 -9.80 6.39 20.45
CA ASN A 19 -9.54 5.31 19.51
C ASN A 19 -8.66 5.90 18.42
N ALA A 20 -7.35 5.74 18.55
CA ALA A 20 -6.51 5.61 17.40
C ALA A 20 -7.04 4.38 16.66
N VAL A 21 -7.99 4.61 15.74
CA VAL A 21 -8.30 3.66 14.68
C VAL A 21 -7.02 3.56 13.88
N GLU A 22 -6.11 2.70 14.34
CA GLU A 22 -5.05 2.16 13.51
C GLU A 22 -5.77 1.57 12.31
N SER A 23 -5.47 2.15 11.16
CA SER A 23 -6.18 1.92 9.92
C SER A 23 -6.01 0.47 9.45
N GLY A 24 -6.82 -0.47 9.98
CA GLY A 24 -7.11 -1.78 9.41
C GLY A 24 -5.93 -2.49 8.73
N GLU A 25 -4.77 -2.56 9.39
CA GLU A 25 -3.67 -3.38 8.91
C GLU A 25 -4.15 -4.84 8.88
N LEU A 26 -4.03 -5.47 7.72
CA LEU A 26 -4.49 -6.82 7.45
C LEU A 26 -3.32 -7.63 6.89
N PRO A 27 -3.18 -8.90 7.27
CA PRO A 27 -2.24 -9.79 6.61
C PRO A 27 -2.68 -10.01 5.16
N MET A 28 -1.75 -9.84 4.23
CA MET A 28 -1.93 -10.06 2.80
C MET A 28 -0.82 -10.97 2.29
N THR A 29 -1.11 -11.82 1.32
CA THR A 29 -0.09 -12.69 0.73
C THR A 29 0.37 -12.13 -0.61
N ILE A 30 1.67 -11.92 -0.80
CA ILE A 30 2.24 -11.57 -2.10
C ILE A 30 1.95 -12.71 -3.09
N VAL A 31 1.31 -12.37 -4.21
CA VAL A 31 1.12 -13.27 -5.36
C VAL A 31 2.24 -13.02 -6.38
N ARG A 32 2.56 -11.75 -6.64
CA ARG A 32 3.64 -11.32 -7.53
C ARG A 32 4.20 -10.00 -7.01
N ALA A 33 5.51 -9.81 -7.10
CA ALA A 33 6.16 -8.53 -6.85
C ALA A 33 7.36 -8.45 -7.79
N GLU A 34 7.35 -7.47 -8.69
CA GLU A 34 8.38 -7.35 -9.71
C GLU A 34 8.67 -5.90 -10.05
N GLN A 35 9.90 -5.66 -10.49
CA GLN A 35 10.32 -4.39 -11.02
C GLN A 35 10.39 -4.53 -12.54
N VAL A 36 9.58 -3.73 -13.22
CA VAL A 36 9.53 -3.66 -14.69
C VAL A 36 10.12 -2.33 -15.16
N VAL A 37 10.64 -2.29 -16.37
CA VAL A 37 11.11 -1.06 -17.02
C VAL A 37 10.13 -0.74 -18.14
N ARG A 38 9.61 0.49 -18.15
CA ARG A 38 8.66 0.96 -19.15
C ARG A 38 9.23 2.18 -19.86
N ASP A 39 8.97 2.28 -21.15
CA ASP A 39 9.28 3.48 -21.93
C ASP A 39 8.21 4.55 -21.66
N ARG A 40 8.64 5.74 -21.25
CA ARG A 40 7.81 6.93 -21.12
C ARG A 40 8.25 7.97 -22.12
N VAL A 41 7.31 8.59 -22.83
CA VAL A 41 7.61 9.74 -23.69
C VAL A 41 7.87 10.95 -22.79
N VAL A 42 9.06 11.53 -22.91
CA VAL A 42 9.48 12.71 -22.12
C VAL A 42 9.52 13.99 -22.94
N ALA A 43 9.66 13.88 -24.26
CA ALA A 43 9.65 15.02 -25.17
C ALA A 43 9.24 14.59 -26.58
N TRP A 44 8.92 15.59 -27.41
CA TRP A 44 8.71 15.44 -28.84
C TRP A 44 9.68 16.38 -29.58
N VAL A 45 10.38 15.88 -30.59
CA VAL A 45 11.29 16.66 -31.44
C VAL A 45 10.96 16.34 -32.89
N ASN A 46 10.50 17.33 -33.67
CA ASN A 46 10.08 17.16 -35.07
C ASN A 46 9.17 15.94 -35.26
N ASP A 47 8.07 15.87 -34.49
CA ASP A 47 7.09 14.77 -34.48
C ASP A 47 7.66 13.38 -34.12
N THR A 48 8.91 13.32 -33.65
CA THR A 48 9.54 12.10 -33.15
C THR A 48 9.50 12.08 -31.62
N PRO A 49 8.88 11.07 -30.98
CA PRO A 49 8.87 10.95 -29.54
C PRO A 49 10.26 10.55 -29.01
N ILE A 50 10.70 11.22 -27.95
CA ILE A 50 11.90 10.86 -27.19
C ILE A 50 11.47 10.05 -25.97
N TYR A 51 11.98 8.84 -25.87
CA TYR A 51 11.66 7.90 -24.80
C TYR A 51 12.70 7.96 -23.69
N GLN A 52 12.24 7.74 -22.46
CA GLN A 52 13.06 7.46 -21.30
C GLN A 52 12.57 6.15 -20.67
N GLN A 53 13.52 5.31 -20.28
CA GLN A 53 13.23 4.10 -19.52
C GLN A 53 13.12 4.44 -18.04
N ASP A 54 11.92 4.28 -17.48
CA ASP A 54 11.68 4.46 -16.06
C ASP A 54 11.36 3.11 -15.40
N PRO A 55 11.92 2.84 -14.20
CA PRO A 55 11.50 1.69 -13.41
C PRO A 55 10.08 1.90 -12.89
N TRP A 56 9.31 0.82 -12.85
CA TRP A 56 8.00 0.71 -12.23
C TRP A 56 7.97 -0.55 -11.38
N PHE A 57 7.32 -0.47 -10.21
CA PHE A 57 7.09 -1.64 -9.38
C PHE A 57 5.65 -2.10 -9.55
N GLU A 58 5.48 -3.36 -9.87
CA GLU A 58 4.18 -4.01 -9.90
C GLU A 58 4.07 -5.00 -8.75
N VAL A 59 2.93 -4.98 -8.08
CA VAL A 59 2.61 -5.92 -7.02
C VAL A 59 1.21 -6.49 -7.20
N ALA A 60 1.07 -7.79 -6.98
CA ALA A 60 -0.20 -8.46 -6.82
C ALA A 60 -0.25 -9.07 -5.42
N VAL A 61 -1.26 -8.74 -4.64
CA VAL A 61 -1.45 -9.28 -3.29
C VAL A 61 -2.82 -9.91 -3.14
N ARG A 62 -2.89 -11.03 -2.44
CA ARG A 62 -4.14 -11.65 -2.01
C ARG A 62 -4.53 -11.07 -0.65
N ALA A 63 -5.67 -10.39 -0.62
CA ALA A 63 -6.31 -9.89 0.57
C ALA A 63 -7.67 -10.59 0.72
N GLY A 64 -7.71 -11.66 1.52
CA GLY A 64 -8.89 -12.51 1.66
C GLY A 64 -9.30 -13.16 0.33
N ASP A 65 -10.50 -12.83 -0.14
CA ASP A 65 -11.14 -13.37 -1.35
C ASP A 65 -10.76 -12.62 -2.64
N LYS A 66 -9.88 -11.61 -2.56
CA LYS A 66 -9.50 -10.74 -3.69
C LYS A 66 -8.00 -10.75 -3.93
N ILE A 67 -7.65 -10.62 -5.21
CA ILE A 67 -6.31 -10.26 -5.67
C ILE A 67 -6.36 -8.78 -6.06
N LEU A 68 -5.46 -8.01 -5.49
CA LEU A 68 -5.27 -6.59 -5.76
C LEU A 68 -3.97 -6.43 -6.53
N GLU A 69 -4.08 -5.89 -7.74
CA GLU A 69 -2.91 -5.54 -8.56
C GLU A 69 -2.68 -4.04 -8.44
N GLY A 70 -1.46 -3.66 -8.12
CA GLY A 70 -1.09 -2.26 -7.97
C GLY A 70 0.28 -1.96 -8.54
N GLU A 71 0.46 -0.68 -8.87
CA GLU A 71 1.72 -0.16 -9.41
C GLU A 71 2.24 1.02 -8.59
N TYR A 72 3.55 1.18 -8.58
CA TYR A 72 4.23 2.29 -7.95
C TYR A 72 5.39 2.73 -8.83
N GLN A 73 5.45 4.02 -9.13
CA GLN A 73 6.60 4.62 -9.77
C GLN A 73 7.58 5.11 -8.68
N PRO A 74 8.78 4.52 -8.57
CA PRO A 74 9.80 4.97 -7.64
C PRO A 74 10.24 6.42 -7.92
N SER A 75 10.53 7.14 -6.84
CA SER A 75 10.98 8.54 -6.93
C SER A 75 12.49 8.65 -7.22
N SER A 76 13.22 7.54 -7.10
CA SER A 76 14.67 7.46 -7.30
C SER A 76 15.04 6.13 -7.99
N PRO A 77 16.01 6.13 -8.91
CA PRO A 77 16.46 4.89 -9.57
C PRO A 77 17.12 3.89 -8.63
N TRP A 78 17.51 4.33 -7.43
CA TRP A 78 18.11 3.48 -6.38
C TRP A 78 17.07 2.82 -5.47
N GLU A 79 15.81 3.25 -5.58
CA GLU A 79 14.74 2.59 -4.87
C GLU A 79 14.52 1.19 -5.46
N THR A 80 14.35 0.20 -4.59
CA THR A 80 14.14 -1.19 -4.99
C THR A 80 12.98 -1.78 -4.19
N LEU A 81 12.34 -2.80 -4.76
CA LEU A 81 11.41 -3.63 -4.00
C LEU A 81 12.16 -4.41 -2.91
N PRO A 82 11.52 -4.66 -1.76
CA PRO A 82 12.13 -5.48 -0.72
C PRO A 82 12.43 -6.91 -1.24
N VAL A 83 13.67 -7.38 -1.08
CA VAL A 83 14.18 -8.63 -1.68
C VAL A 83 13.39 -9.89 -1.27
N PHE A 84 12.76 -9.86 -0.10
CA PHE A 84 11.97 -10.97 0.43
C PHE A 84 10.50 -10.92 -0.02
N TRP A 85 10.05 -9.88 -0.74
CA TRP A 85 8.72 -9.88 -1.36
C TRP A 85 8.70 -10.82 -2.56
N LYS A 86 8.39 -12.08 -2.26
CA LYS A 86 8.24 -13.16 -3.23
C LYS A 86 6.86 -13.77 -3.11
N ALA A 87 6.42 -14.48 -4.15
CA ALA A 87 5.14 -15.18 -4.13
C ALA A 87 5.03 -16.10 -2.89
N GLY A 88 3.90 -16.03 -2.19
CA GLY A 88 3.61 -16.80 -0.98
C GLY A 88 4.02 -16.11 0.33
N VAL A 89 4.75 -15.01 0.29
CA VAL A 89 5.16 -14.28 1.49
C VAL A 89 4.01 -13.45 2.05
N GLU A 90 3.77 -13.54 3.35
CA GLU A 90 2.81 -12.69 4.05
C GLU A 90 3.43 -11.32 4.36
N VAL A 91 2.64 -10.28 4.14
CA VAL A 91 3.00 -8.88 4.39
C VAL A 91 1.83 -8.19 5.09
N GLU A 92 2.14 -7.23 5.94
CA GLU A 92 1.14 -6.34 6.51
C GLU A 92 0.80 -5.24 5.50
N GLY A 93 -0.48 -4.94 5.35
CA GLY A 93 -0.89 -3.84 4.50
C GLY A 93 -2.33 -3.41 4.76
N ARG A 94 -2.74 -2.38 4.04
CA ARG A 94 -4.09 -1.82 4.12
C ARG A 94 -4.52 -1.23 2.79
N VAL A 95 -5.82 -1.16 2.60
CA VAL A 95 -6.42 -0.56 1.41
C VAL A 95 -7.19 0.67 1.82
N HIS A 96 -6.91 1.79 1.17
CA HIS A 96 -7.65 3.03 1.37
C HIS A 96 -7.96 3.66 0.01
N GLY A 97 -9.24 3.68 -0.38
CA GLY A 97 -9.68 4.12 -1.70
C GLY A 97 -9.03 3.32 -2.85
N HIS A 98 -8.31 4.03 -3.72
CA HIS A 98 -7.55 3.45 -4.85
C HIS A 98 -6.08 3.16 -4.51
N SER A 99 -5.74 3.10 -3.24
CA SER A 99 -4.35 2.87 -2.81
C SER A 99 -4.23 1.62 -1.95
N LEU A 100 -3.19 0.86 -2.24
CA LEU A 100 -2.72 -0.28 -1.46
C LEU A 100 -1.43 0.15 -0.76
N PHE A 101 -1.41 0.09 0.56
CA PHE A 101 -0.24 0.38 1.37
C PHE A 101 0.32 -0.95 1.86
N LEU A 102 1.58 -1.23 1.55
CA LEU A 102 2.28 -2.44 2.00
C LEU A 102 3.47 -2.05 2.85
N LYS A 103 3.63 -2.69 4.00
CA LYS A 103 4.66 -2.38 4.98
C LYS A 103 5.95 -3.10 4.66
N ARG A 104 7.06 -2.36 4.63
CA ARG A 104 8.43 -2.89 4.56
C ARG A 104 8.85 -3.43 5.94
N PRO A 105 9.93 -4.22 6.06
CA PRO A 105 10.41 -4.73 7.34
C PRO A 105 10.93 -3.63 8.24
N ASN A 106 11.38 -2.51 7.65
CA ASN A 106 11.78 -1.32 8.38
C ASN A 106 10.58 -0.48 8.87
N GLY A 107 9.34 -0.97 8.69
CA GLY A 107 8.10 -0.31 9.10
C GLY A 107 7.58 0.75 8.13
N VAL A 108 8.32 1.09 7.06
CA VAL A 108 7.91 2.11 6.09
C VAL A 108 6.87 1.53 5.13
N GLU A 109 5.76 2.24 4.92
CA GLU A 109 4.76 1.87 3.92
C GLU A 109 5.20 2.27 2.50
N ILE A 110 4.97 1.37 1.53
CA ILE A 110 4.97 1.70 0.10
C ILE A 110 3.52 1.84 -0.34
N ARG A 111 3.19 2.95 -0.99
CA ARG A 111 1.87 3.21 -1.55
C ARG A 111 1.85 2.82 -3.03
N PHE A 112 1.10 1.77 -3.34
CA PHE A 112 0.75 1.37 -4.69
C PHE A 112 -0.60 1.95 -5.09
N VAL A 113 -0.73 2.36 -6.35
CA VAL A 113 -2.01 2.67 -6.97
C VAL A 113 -2.65 1.37 -7.43
N ILE A 114 -3.88 1.10 -7.02
CA ILE A 114 -4.59 -0.13 -7.40
C ILE A 114 -5.09 0.01 -8.83
N LEU A 115 -4.61 -0.86 -9.70
CA LEU A 115 -5.02 -0.95 -11.11
C LEU A 115 -6.22 -1.87 -11.29
N LYS A 116 -6.22 -3.00 -10.58
CA LYS A 116 -7.22 -4.05 -10.77
C LYS A 116 -7.56 -4.75 -9.47
N ARG A 117 -8.81 -5.20 -9.39
CA ARG A 117 -9.34 -6.02 -8.30
C ARG A 117 -10.01 -7.25 -8.91
N THR A 118 -9.49 -8.42 -8.62
CA THR A 118 -10.00 -9.69 -9.17
C THR A 118 -10.43 -10.60 -8.03
N ALA A 119 -11.61 -11.21 -8.09
CA ALA A 119 -12.00 -12.23 -7.13
C ALA A 119 -11.13 -13.49 -7.31
N VAL A 120 -10.67 -14.10 -6.21
CA VAL A 120 -9.85 -15.32 -6.26
C VAL A 120 -10.61 -16.47 -6.97
N SER A 121 -11.93 -16.54 -6.80
CA SER A 121 -12.78 -17.52 -7.49
C SER A 121 -12.82 -17.33 -9.01
N ALA A 122 -12.67 -16.10 -9.50
CA ALA A 122 -12.65 -15.75 -10.92
C ALA A 122 -11.26 -15.94 -11.56
N SER A 123 -10.22 -16.19 -10.76
CA SER A 123 -8.84 -16.40 -11.22
C SER A 123 -8.54 -17.85 -11.63
N LYS A 124 -9.50 -18.78 -11.53
CA LYS A 124 -9.37 -20.13 -12.09
C LYS A 124 -9.72 -20.09 -13.58
N HIS A 125 -8.71 -19.99 -14.43
CA HIS A 125 -8.79 -20.37 -15.84
C HIS A 125 -7.48 -21.01 -16.27
#